data_AF-A0A1G5DA43-F1
#
_entry.id   AF-A0A1G5DA43-F1
#
_cell.length_a   1.000
_cell.length_b   1.000
_cell.length_c   1.000
_cell.angle_alpha   90.00
_cell.angle_beta   90.00
_cell.angle_gamma   90.00
#
_symmetry.space_group_name_H-M   'P 1'
#
loop_
_entity.id
_entity.type
_entity.pdbx_description
1 polymer ?
#
loop_
_entity_poly.entity_id
_entity_poly.type
_entity_poly.pdbx_seq_one_letter_code
_entity_poly.pdbx_strand_id
1 'polypeptide(L)'
;MKKRNRICVALLLVFVMLFVSGCGKSPEGKWQGEADLTGIMDDVTKSAGMKIDVAPLVVKIDLKLENGKYTSNMSPESIATFKEWTKDYMGKLFDGMAASNGTTTAKLAKAMGYSSADEFINSEVESMGIEDMIKESTGSYKISGKEIIFDGKEDYPYIFDGETIVGTFEGSEFGLSSDLTVTFYPVD
;
A
#
# COMPACT_ATOMS: atom_id res chain seq x y z
N MET A 1 -44.20 47.31 -1.16
CA MET A 1 -42.87 46.82 -1.59
C MET A 1 -42.12 45.94 -0.56
N LYS A 2 -42.70 45.55 0.59
CA LYS A 2 -41.98 44.77 1.62
C LYS A 2 -41.96 43.23 1.42
N LYS A 3 -42.76 42.67 0.50
CA LYS A 3 -42.84 41.20 0.27
C LYS A 3 -41.76 40.65 -0.68
N ARG A 4 -41.29 41.43 -1.67
CA ARG A 4 -40.25 40.98 -2.63
C ARG A 4 -38.87 40.79 -2.00
N ASN A 5 -38.47 41.64 -1.04
CA ASN A 5 -37.17 41.53 -0.35
C ASN A 5 -37.06 40.27 0.52
N ARG A 6 -38.16 39.77 1.10
CA ARG A 6 -38.13 38.59 1.96
C ARG A 6 -37.93 37.29 1.19
N ILE A 7 -38.45 37.21 -0.04
CA ILE A 7 -38.31 36.03 -0.91
C ILE A 7 -36.88 35.90 -1.43
N CYS A 8 -36.23 37.01 -1.83
CA CYS A 8 -34.82 36.97 -2.26
C CYS A 8 -33.87 36.55 -1.13
N VAL A 9 -34.10 37.00 0.12
CA VAL A 9 -33.27 36.61 1.27
C VAL A 9 -33.49 35.14 1.63
N ALA A 10 -34.72 34.62 1.54
CA ALA A 10 -35.01 33.21 1.79
C ALA A 10 -34.37 32.29 0.75
N LEU A 11 -34.41 32.65 -0.53
CA LEU A 11 -33.74 31.90 -1.60
C LEU A 11 -32.21 31.90 -1.43
N LEU A 12 -31.64 33.04 -1.03
CA LEU A 12 -30.20 33.15 -0.76
C LEU A 12 -29.78 32.30 0.45
N LEU A 13 -30.60 32.23 1.50
CA LEU A 13 -30.36 31.37 2.67
C LEU A 13 -30.49 29.88 2.34
N VAL A 14 -31.42 29.49 1.47
CA VAL A 14 -31.51 28.11 0.96
C VAL A 14 -30.30 27.77 0.09
N PHE A 15 -29.83 28.70 -0.75
CA PHE A 15 -28.61 28.53 -1.52
C PHE A 15 -27.38 28.39 -0.61
N VAL A 16 -27.23 29.27 0.39
CA VAL A 16 -26.15 29.16 1.38
C VAL A 16 -26.25 27.84 2.12
N MET A 17 -27.42 27.43 2.63
CA MET A 17 -27.60 26.13 3.28
C MET A 17 -27.24 24.95 2.37
N LEU A 18 -27.58 24.99 1.07
CA LEU A 18 -27.19 23.96 0.11
C LEU A 18 -25.66 23.90 -0.11
N PHE A 19 -24.99 25.05 -0.04
CA PHE A 19 -23.52 25.13 -0.12
C PHE A 19 -22.83 24.75 1.20
N VAL A 20 -23.42 25.03 2.38
CA VAL A 20 -22.85 24.61 3.68
C VAL A 20 -23.20 23.15 4.03
N SER A 21 -24.29 22.59 3.52
CA SER A 21 -24.57 21.14 3.58
C SER A 21 -23.67 20.33 2.64
N GLY A 22 -22.96 21.03 1.74
CA GLY A 22 -21.88 20.50 0.92
C GLY A 22 -20.51 20.53 1.62
N CYS A 23 -20.43 20.86 2.92
CA CYS A 23 -19.31 20.42 3.76
C CYS A 23 -19.42 18.91 3.95
N GLY A 24 -19.28 18.15 2.86
CA GLY A 24 -18.80 16.79 2.96
C GLY A 24 -17.55 16.84 3.84
N LYS A 25 -17.42 15.88 4.76
CA LYS A 25 -16.16 15.71 5.49
C LYS A 25 -15.04 15.78 4.45
N SER A 26 -13.93 16.43 4.80
CA SER A 26 -12.78 16.52 3.91
C SER A 26 -11.96 15.24 4.07
N PRO A 27 -11.34 14.69 3.00
CA PRO A 27 -10.38 13.61 3.15
C PRO A 27 -9.03 14.11 3.70
N GLU A 28 -8.87 15.41 3.90
CA GLU A 28 -7.67 16.00 4.53
C GLU A 28 -7.45 15.40 5.93
N GLY A 29 -6.21 15.03 6.23
CA GLY A 29 -5.85 14.39 7.49
C GLY A 29 -4.83 13.27 7.33
N LYS A 30 -4.62 12.55 8.43
CA LYS A 30 -3.80 11.34 8.45
C LYS A 30 -4.70 10.12 8.47
N TRP A 31 -4.27 9.10 7.75
CA TRP A 31 -4.98 7.87 7.55
C TRP A 31 -4.02 6.70 7.64
N GLN A 32 -4.49 5.55 8.11
CA GLN A 32 -3.72 4.32 8.14
C GLN A 32 -4.60 3.17 7.65
N GLY A 33 -4.05 2.38 6.72
CA GLY A 33 -4.69 1.19 6.19
C GLY A 33 -3.82 -0.04 6.39
N GLU A 34 -4.46 -1.21 6.44
CA GLU A 34 -3.76 -2.50 6.43
C GLU A 34 -3.88 -3.12 5.04
N ALA A 35 -2.73 -3.46 4.45
CA ALA A 35 -2.63 -4.18 3.20
C ALA A 35 -2.23 -5.63 3.48
N ASP A 36 -3.10 -6.57 3.10
CA ASP A 36 -2.81 -7.99 3.15
C ASP A 36 -2.03 -8.38 1.89
N LEU A 37 -0.74 -8.61 2.05
CA LEU A 37 0.17 -9.06 1.00
C LEU A 37 0.44 -10.58 1.10
N THR A 38 -0.42 -11.32 1.80
CA THR A 38 -0.31 -12.77 1.90
C THR A 38 -0.37 -13.40 0.51
N GLY A 39 0.66 -14.18 0.19
CA GLY A 39 0.77 -14.83 -1.11
C GLY A 39 1.36 -13.96 -2.23
N ILE A 40 1.94 -12.79 -1.92
CA ILE A 40 2.64 -11.94 -2.91
C ILE A 40 3.74 -12.66 -3.70
N MET A 41 4.28 -13.75 -3.17
CA MET A 41 5.29 -14.56 -3.83
C MET A 41 4.79 -15.97 -4.22
N ASP A 42 3.51 -16.27 -4.00
CA ASP A 42 2.95 -17.59 -4.28
C ASP A 42 2.97 -17.91 -5.77
N ASP A 43 2.68 -16.92 -6.62
CA ASP A 43 2.59 -17.17 -8.07
C ASP A 43 3.99 -17.35 -8.69
N VAL A 44 5.02 -16.69 -8.13
CA VAL A 44 6.43 -16.93 -8.46
C VAL A 44 6.83 -18.36 -8.13
N THR A 45 6.49 -18.85 -6.94
CA THR A 45 6.88 -20.19 -6.48
C THR A 45 6.08 -21.32 -7.13
N LYS A 46 4.77 -21.12 -7.33
CA LYS A 46 3.90 -22.04 -8.09
C LYS A 46 4.43 -22.26 -9.50
N SER A 47 4.88 -21.20 -10.17
CA SER A 47 5.45 -21.32 -11.53
C SER A 47 6.71 -22.21 -11.58
N ALA A 48 7.47 -22.26 -10.49
CA ALA A 48 8.64 -23.11 -10.33
C ALA A 48 8.33 -24.49 -9.73
N GLY A 49 7.06 -24.82 -9.48
CA GLY A 49 6.65 -26.08 -8.83
C GLY A 49 7.06 -26.17 -7.36
N MET A 50 7.43 -25.05 -6.74
CA MET A 50 7.81 -24.98 -5.33
C MET A 50 6.62 -24.48 -4.50
N LYS A 51 6.45 -25.05 -3.31
CA LYS A 51 5.51 -24.52 -2.31
C LYS A 51 6.31 -24.00 -1.13
N ILE A 52 6.30 -22.68 -0.95
CA ILE A 52 6.97 -22.04 0.17
C ILE A 52 5.92 -21.71 1.23
N ASP A 53 6.10 -22.26 2.42
CA ASP A 53 5.20 -22.02 3.55
C ASP A 53 5.76 -20.85 4.38
N VAL A 54 5.19 -19.66 4.21
CA VAL A 54 5.54 -18.45 4.96
C VAL A 54 4.33 -17.93 5.70
N ALA A 55 4.58 -17.26 6.82
CA ALA A 55 3.50 -16.63 7.58
C ALA A 55 2.74 -15.61 6.70
N PRO A 56 1.46 -15.31 7.00
CA PRO A 56 0.76 -14.20 6.37
C PRO A 56 1.54 -12.89 6.51
N LEU A 57 1.47 -12.03 5.50
CA LEU A 57 2.12 -10.72 5.51
C LEU A 57 1.05 -9.63 5.47
N VAL A 58 0.86 -8.96 6.60
CA VAL A 58 0.02 -7.77 6.68
C VAL A 58 0.93 -6.58 7.00
N VAL A 59 0.86 -5.55 6.17
CA VAL A 59 1.63 -4.31 6.36
C VAL A 59 0.68 -3.14 6.52
N LYS A 60 1.07 -2.20 7.36
CA LYS A 60 0.39 -0.92 7.54
C LYS A 60 0.97 0.11 6.60
N ILE A 61 0.07 0.88 5.99
CA ILE A 61 0.36 1.97 5.08
C ILE A 61 -0.21 3.24 5.68
N ASP A 62 0.64 4.24 5.88
CA ASP A 62 0.24 5.58 6.28
C ASP A 62 -0.05 6.40 5.03
N LEU A 63 -1.14 7.16 5.05
CA LEU A 63 -1.53 8.12 4.02
C LEU A 63 -1.84 9.46 4.68
N LYS A 64 -1.15 10.51 4.28
CA LYS A 64 -1.44 11.88 4.67
C LYS A 64 -1.92 12.67 3.46
N LEU A 65 -3.06 13.33 3.62
CA LEU A 65 -3.63 14.27 2.65
C LEU A 65 -3.61 15.66 3.27
N GLU A 66 -2.93 16.60 2.61
CA GLU A 66 -2.86 17.99 3.04
C GLU A 66 -2.79 18.95 1.85
N ASN A 67 -3.78 19.84 1.71
CA ASN A 67 -3.80 20.94 0.74
C ASN A 67 -3.56 20.47 -0.71
N GLY A 68 -4.21 19.38 -1.12
CA GLY A 68 -4.04 18.80 -2.46
C GLY A 68 -2.69 18.09 -2.69
N LYS A 69 -1.92 17.83 -1.63
CA LYS A 69 -0.71 17.02 -1.64
C LYS A 69 -0.89 15.77 -0.82
N TYR A 70 -0.31 14.67 -1.29
CA TYR A 70 -0.28 13.43 -0.53
C TYR A 70 1.14 13.03 -0.17
N THR A 71 1.22 12.30 0.93
CA THR A 71 2.38 11.54 1.37
C THR A 71 1.89 10.15 1.75
N SER A 72 2.51 9.11 1.20
CA SER A 72 2.19 7.71 1.51
C SER A 72 3.48 6.95 1.81
N ASN A 73 3.46 6.11 2.83
CA ASN A 73 4.62 5.30 3.23
C ASN A 73 4.17 4.03 3.96
N MET A 74 5.00 2.99 3.93
CA MET A 74 4.84 1.88 4.86
C MET A 74 5.09 2.38 6.29
N SER A 75 4.24 2.02 7.23
CA SER A 75 4.41 2.44 8.64
C SER A 75 5.70 1.83 9.20
N PRO A 76 6.45 2.54 10.06
CA PRO A 76 7.74 2.07 10.58
C PRO A 76 7.71 0.68 11.22
N GLU A 77 6.63 0.32 11.92
CA GLU A 77 6.44 -1.01 12.50
C GLU A 77 6.29 -2.12 11.46
N SER A 78 5.78 -1.78 10.27
CA SER A 78 5.60 -2.72 9.17
C SER A 78 6.87 -2.90 8.35
N ILE A 79 7.78 -1.92 8.35
CA ILE A 79 9.09 -2.03 7.67
C ILE A 79 9.90 -3.19 8.25
N ALA A 80 9.98 -3.29 9.58
CA ALA A 80 10.69 -4.40 10.24
C ALA A 80 10.04 -5.74 9.90
N THR A 81 8.71 -5.81 10.03
CA THR A 81 7.91 -7.01 9.69
C THR A 81 8.13 -7.44 8.24
N PHE A 82 8.10 -6.51 7.29
CA PHE A 82 8.30 -6.77 5.87
C PHE A 82 9.72 -7.30 5.58
N LYS A 83 10.75 -6.71 6.20
CA LYS A 83 12.13 -7.17 6.04
C LYS A 83 12.35 -8.56 6.61
N GLU A 84 11.85 -8.83 7.82
CA GLU A 84 11.95 -10.16 8.44
C GLU A 84 11.19 -11.22 7.65
N TRP A 85 9.98 -10.89 7.20
CA TRP A 85 9.19 -11.77 6.35
C TRP A 85 9.91 -12.10 5.04
N THR A 86 10.49 -11.09 4.39
CA THR A 86 11.23 -11.28 3.13
C THR A 86 12.46 -12.17 3.33
N LYS A 87 13.17 -12.02 4.46
CA LYS A 87 14.30 -12.91 4.82
C LYS A 87 13.84 -14.36 5.02
N ASP A 88 12.76 -14.60 5.76
CA ASP A 88 12.21 -15.95 5.96
C ASP A 88 11.79 -16.59 4.62
N TYR A 89 11.09 -15.83 3.77
CA TYR A 89 10.71 -16.26 2.44
C TYR A 89 11.92 -16.64 1.59
N MET A 90 12.93 -15.77 1.50
CA MET A 90 14.14 -16.02 0.70
C MET A 90 14.94 -17.21 1.23
N GLY A 91 15.03 -17.38 2.55
CA GLY A 91 15.66 -18.55 3.16
C GLY A 91 15.00 -19.86 2.72
N LYS A 92 13.67 -19.94 2.82
CA LYS A 92 12.90 -21.12 2.38
C LYS A 92 12.98 -21.34 0.88
N LEU A 93 13.01 -20.27 0.09
CA LEU A 93 13.19 -20.33 -1.37
C LEU A 93 14.53 -20.96 -1.74
N PHE A 94 15.62 -20.45 -1.16
CA PHE A 94 16.95 -20.99 -1.42
C PHE A 94 17.11 -22.42 -0.90
N ASP A 95 16.52 -22.77 0.25
CA ASP A 95 16.53 -24.15 0.74
C ASP A 95 15.80 -25.10 -0.22
N GLY A 96 14.66 -24.67 -0.76
CA GLY A 96 13.93 -25.41 -1.80
C GLY A 96 14.77 -25.63 -3.07
N MET A 97 15.38 -24.57 -3.59
CA MET A 97 16.23 -24.62 -4.79
C MET A 97 17.53 -25.41 -4.57
N ALA A 98 18.10 -25.35 -3.37
CA ALA A 98 19.27 -26.13 -3.02
C ALA A 98 18.93 -27.62 -2.95
N ALA A 99 17.81 -27.96 -2.30
CA ALA A 99 17.35 -29.34 -2.17
C ALA A 99 17.05 -29.97 -3.53
N SER A 100 16.42 -29.25 -4.47
CA SER A 100 16.16 -29.74 -5.83
C SER A 100 17.44 -30.04 -6.61
N ASN A 101 18.55 -29.41 -6.24
CA ASN A 101 19.88 -29.62 -6.81
C ASN A 101 20.77 -30.56 -5.98
N GLY A 102 20.21 -31.25 -4.97
CA GLY A 102 20.95 -32.20 -4.12
C GLY A 102 22.01 -31.54 -3.22
N THR A 103 21.84 -30.27 -2.89
CA THR A 103 22.78 -29.49 -2.08
C THR A 103 22.05 -28.76 -0.93
N THR A 104 22.74 -27.87 -0.24
CA THR A 104 22.17 -27.01 0.82
C THR A 104 22.46 -25.55 0.52
N THR A 105 21.63 -24.65 1.02
CA THR A 105 21.85 -23.19 0.89
C THR A 105 23.22 -22.78 1.40
N ALA A 106 23.67 -23.35 2.52
CA ALA A 106 25.02 -23.11 3.04
C ALA A 106 26.14 -23.52 2.07
N LYS A 107 25.98 -24.63 1.35
CA LYS A 107 26.95 -25.08 0.33
C LYS A 107 26.93 -24.18 -0.90
N LEU A 108 25.74 -23.74 -1.34
CA LEU A 108 25.60 -22.77 -2.43
C LEU A 108 26.24 -21.43 -2.07
N ALA A 109 25.90 -20.89 -0.90
CA ALA A 109 26.47 -19.63 -0.38
C ALA A 109 28.00 -19.68 -0.36
N LYS A 110 28.58 -20.77 0.16
CA LYS A 110 30.04 -20.97 0.16
C LYS A 110 30.62 -21.06 -1.26
N ALA A 111 29.94 -21.72 -2.20
CA ALA A 111 30.38 -21.79 -3.59
C ALA A 111 30.35 -20.43 -4.28
N MET A 112 29.47 -19.52 -3.84
CA MET A 112 29.37 -18.13 -4.31
C MET A 112 30.30 -17.16 -3.55
N GLY A 113 31.09 -17.65 -2.58
CA GLY A 113 32.08 -16.85 -1.85
C GLY A 113 31.58 -16.23 -0.54
N TYR A 114 30.36 -16.51 -0.11
CA TYR A 114 29.82 -16.04 1.17
C TYR A 114 30.31 -16.91 2.34
N SER A 115 30.44 -16.31 3.53
CA SER A 115 30.87 -17.01 4.74
C SER A 115 29.78 -17.90 5.33
N SER A 116 28.50 -17.57 5.08
CA SER A 116 27.34 -18.31 5.60
C SER A 116 26.12 -18.18 4.68
N ALA A 117 25.13 -19.05 4.90
CA ALA A 117 23.81 -18.94 4.25
C ALA A 117 23.11 -17.62 4.60
N ASP A 118 23.21 -17.18 5.86
CA ASP A 118 22.58 -15.95 6.33
C ASP A 118 23.20 -14.71 5.67
N GLU A 119 24.52 -14.67 5.50
CA GLU A 119 25.19 -13.58 4.79
C GLU A 119 24.73 -13.51 3.33
N PHE A 120 24.62 -14.67 2.66
CA PHE A 120 24.10 -14.75 1.30
C PHE A 120 22.64 -14.25 1.23
N ILE A 121 21.75 -14.75 2.10
CA ILE A 121 20.33 -14.35 2.13
C ILE A 121 20.19 -12.85 2.41
N ASN A 122 20.95 -12.30 3.37
CA ASN A 122 20.92 -10.88 3.68
C ASN A 122 21.39 -10.04 2.48
N SER A 123 22.46 -10.46 1.80
CA SER A 123 22.95 -9.80 0.58
C SER A 123 21.91 -9.78 -0.54
N GLU A 124 21.16 -10.88 -0.72
CA GLU A 124 20.09 -10.95 -1.72
C GLU A 124 18.90 -10.06 -1.32
N VAL A 125 18.50 -10.08 -0.05
CA VAL A 125 17.42 -9.21 0.45
C VAL A 125 17.78 -7.73 0.32
N GLU A 126 19.03 -7.36 0.55
CA GLU A 126 19.52 -5.99 0.34
C GLU A 126 19.56 -5.61 -1.15
N SER A 127 19.88 -6.55 -2.04
CA SER A 127 19.96 -6.30 -3.48
C SER A 127 18.58 -6.11 -4.14
N MET A 128 17.51 -6.61 -3.51
CA MET A 128 16.12 -6.44 -3.97
C MET A 128 15.61 -4.99 -3.92
N GLY A 129 16.36 -4.07 -3.30
CA GLY A 129 15.95 -2.66 -3.23
C GLY A 129 14.73 -2.45 -2.31
N ILE A 130 14.57 -3.26 -1.26
CA ILE A 130 13.49 -3.10 -0.28
C ILE A 130 13.49 -1.69 0.32
N GLU A 131 14.67 -1.10 0.52
CA GLU A 131 14.81 0.29 0.96
C GLU A 131 14.15 1.29 -0.01
N ASP A 132 14.17 1.01 -1.32
CA ASP A 132 13.47 1.84 -2.32
C ASP A 132 11.96 1.58 -2.32
N MET A 133 11.53 0.34 -2.03
CA MET A 133 10.10 -0.02 -1.94
C MET A 133 9.41 0.60 -0.72
N ILE A 134 10.13 0.82 0.38
CA ILE A 134 9.60 1.45 1.61
C ILE A 134 9.73 2.98 1.60
N LYS A 135 10.28 3.58 0.54
CA LYS A 135 10.42 5.04 0.46
C LYS A 135 9.07 5.71 0.47
N GLU A 136 9.06 6.88 1.10
CA GLU A 136 7.95 7.80 1.05
C GLU A 136 7.62 8.16 -0.40
N SER A 137 6.36 7.96 -0.77
CA SER A 137 5.78 8.41 -2.02
C SER A 137 5.05 9.72 -1.79
N THR A 138 5.33 10.73 -2.61
CA THR A 138 4.68 12.03 -2.51
C THR A 138 4.22 12.50 -3.88
N GLY A 139 3.13 13.26 -3.88
CA GLY A 139 2.59 13.82 -5.10
C GLY A 139 1.42 14.74 -4.86
N SER A 140 0.64 14.96 -5.90
CA SER A 140 -0.55 15.80 -5.86
C SER A 140 -1.79 14.95 -6.01
N TYR A 141 -2.90 15.42 -5.44
CA TYR A 141 -4.20 14.78 -5.63
C TYR A 141 -5.28 15.81 -5.92
N LYS A 142 -6.37 15.34 -6.52
CA LYS A 142 -7.59 16.13 -6.74
C LYS A 142 -8.80 15.36 -6.25
N ILE A 143 -9.84 16.09 -5.86
CA ILE A 143 -11.10 15.52 -5.42
C ILE A 143 -12.16 15.75 -6.50
N SER A 144 -12.86 14.69 -6.91
CA SER A 144 -13.99 14.72 -7.83
C SER A 144 -15.17 13.99 -7.18
N GLY A 145 -16.06 14.74 -6.51
CA GLY A 145 -17.14 14.13 -5.73
C GLY A 145 -16.58 13.30 -4.56
N LYS A 146 -16.72 11.97 -4.64
CA LYS A 146 -16.17 11.01 -3.65
C LYS A 146 -14.80 10.47 -4.03
N GLU A 147 -14.33 10.76 -5.23
CA GLU A 147 -13.08 10.22 -5.77
C GLU A 147 -11.91 11.11 -5.38
N ILE A 148 -10.83 10.48 -4.92
CA ILE A 148 -9.51 11.06 -4.71
C ILE A 148 -8.63 10.52 -5.82
N ILE A 149 -8.17 11.40 -6.70
CA ILE A 149 -7.38 11.06 -7.88
C ILE A 149 -5.95 11.53 -7.63
N PHE A 150 -5.02 10.58 -7.50
CA PHE A 150 -3.59 10.86 -7.38
C PHE A 150 -2.96 11.08 -8.77
N ASP A 151 -1.93 11.91 -8.83
CA ASP A 151 -1.19 12.15 -10.07
C ASP A 151 -0.52 10.85 -10.59
N GLY A 152 -0.72 10.57 -11.89
CA GLY A 152 -0.21 9.34 -12.51
C GLY A 152 -0.96 8.06 -12.16
N LYS A 153 -2.08 8.15 -11.44
CA LYS A 153 -2.99 7.03 -11.10
C LYS A 153 -4.44 7.39 -11.43
N GLU A 154 -4.65 8.08 -12.55
CA GLU A 154 -5.96 8.61 -12.96
C GLU A 154 -7.02 7.52 -13.20
N ASP A 155 -6.58 6.31 -13.59
CA ASP A 155 -7.45 5.18 -13.87
C ASP A 155 -7.90 4.42 -12.60
N TYR A 156 -7.28 4.71 -11.45
CA TYR A 156 -7.55 4.03 -10.17
C TYR A 156 -7.83 5.02 -9.03
N PRO A 157 -8.97 5.74 -9.07
CA PRO A 157 -9.33 6.67 -8.02
C PRO A 157 -9.57 5.96 -6.69
N TYR A 158 -9.15 6.59 -5.61
CA TYR A 158 -9.50 6.17 -4.26
C TYR A 158 -10.88 6.72 -3.91
N ILE A 159 -11.67 5.95 -3.17
CA ILE A 159 -13.05 6.35 -2.84
C ILE A 159 -13.12 6.78 -1.38
N PHE A 160 -13.63 7.99 -1.15
CA PHE A 160 -13.88 8.53 0.17
C PHE A 160 -15.38 8.63 0.46
N ASP A 161 -15.84 7.96 1.51
CA ASP A 161 -17.26 7.95 1.91
C ASP A 161 -17.60 8.93 3.04
N GLY A 162 -16.59 9.62 3.59
CA GLY A 162 -16.70 10.51 4.74
C GLY A 162 -16.10 9.93 6.03
N GLU A 163 -15.83 8.63 6.08
CA GLU A 163 -15.29 7.94 7.27
C GLU A 163 -14.06 7.13 6.94
N THR A 164 -13.98 6.57 5.75
CA THR A 164 -12.87 5.74 5.27
C THR A 164 -12.47 6.13 3.86
N ILE A 165 -11.20 5.89 3.54
CA ILE A 165 -10.70 5.96 2.18
C ILE A 165 -10.43 4.53 1.71
N VAL A 166 -10.95 4.14 0.56
CA VAL A 166 -10.69 2.82 -0.02
C VAL A 166 -9.86 2.99 -1.29
N GLY A 167 -8.66 2.43 -1.28
CA GLY A 167 -7.77 2.36 -2.43
C GLY A 167 -7.74 0.94 -3.01
N THR A 168 -7.60 0.83 -4.32
CA THR A 168 -7.28 -0.44 -4.98
C THR A 168 -5.96 -0.29 -5.71
N PHE A 169 -5.04 -1.22 -5.44
CA PHE A 169 -3.79 -1.34 -6.16
C PHE A 169 -3.90 -2.51 -7.13
N GLU A 170 -3.45 -2.32 -8.36
CA GLU A 170 -3.34 -3.40 -9.32
C GLU A 170 -2.41 -4.48 -8.77
N GLY A 171 -2.94 -5.68 -8.53
CA GLY A 171 -2.14 -6.79 -8.00
C GLY A 171 -0.97 -7.15 -8.92
N SER A 172 -1.17 -6.99 -10.23
CA SER A 172 -0.15 -7.22 -11.25
C SER A 172 1.10 -6.36 -11.10
N GLU A 173 1.00 -5.14 -10.56
CA GLU A 173 2.18 -4.31 -10.25
C GLU A 173 3.09 -4.96 -9.19
N PHE A 174 2.51 -5.86 -8.38
CA PHE A 174 3.17 -6.57 -7.29
C PHE A 174 3.37 -8.07 -7.59
N GLY A 175 3.06 -8.52 -8.82
CA GLY A 175 3.15 -9.92 -9.20
C GLY A 175 2.02 -10.81 -8.63
N LEU A 176 0.94 -10.21 -8.14
CA LEU A 176 -0.24 -10.91 -7.64
C LEU A 176 -1.24 -11.20 -8.76
N SER A 177 -1.98 -12.31 -8.62
CA SER A 177 -3.10 -12.67 -9.50
C SER A 177 -4.42 -11.96 -9.20
N SER A 178 -4.48 -11.19 -8.11
CA SER A 178 -5.66 -10.42 -7.69
C SER A 178 -5.26 -9.04 -7.20
N ASP A 179 -6.14 -8.07 -7.44
CA ASP A 179 -5.97 -6.71 -6.94
C ASP A 179 -5.99 -6.64 -5.41
N LEU A 180 -5.27 -5.67 -4.88
CA LEU A 180 -5.17 -5.40 -3.45
C LEU A 180 -6.06 -4.23 -3.10
N THR A 181 -7.09 -4.47 -2.29
CA THR A 181 -7.91 -3.40 -1.72
C THR A 181 -7.42 -3.05 -0.33
N VAL A 182 -7.15 -1.76 -0.09
CA VAL A 182 -6.75 -1.24 1.22
C VAL A 182 -7.81 -0.26 1.69
N THR A 183 -8.31 -0.49 2.90
CA THR A 183 -9.20 0.46 3.58
C THR A 183 -8.40 1.23 4.61
N PHE A 184 -8.38 2.55 4.45
CA PHE A 184 -7.71 3.48 5.34
C PHE A 184 -8.71 4.10 6.32
N TYR A 185 -8.31 4.13 7.58
CA TYR A 185 -9.05 4.72 8.68
C TYR A 185 -8.35 5.98 9.19
N PRO A 186 -9.07 6.99 9.67
CA PRO A 186 -8.46 8.22 10.17
C PRO A 186 -7.61 7.94 11.40
N VAL A 187 -6.48 8.63 11.52
CA VAL A 187 -5.56 8.56 12.66
C VAL A 187 -5.47 9.96 13.28
N ASP A 188 -5.70 10.03 14.60
CA ASP A 188 -5.62 11.28 15.38
C ASP A 188 -4.19 11.85 15.44
#